data_AF-A0A151SGG4-F1
#
_entry.id   AF-A0A151SGG4-F1
#
_cell.length_a   1.000
_cell.length_b   1.000
_cell.length_c   1.000
_cell.angle_alpha   90.00
_cell.angle_beta   90.00
_cell.angle_gamma   90.00
#
_symmetry.space_group_name_H-M   'P 1'
#
loop_
_entity.id
_entity.type
_entity.pdbx_description
1 polymer ?
#
loop_
_entity_poly.entity_id
_entity_poly.type
_entity_poly.pdbx_seq_one_letter_code
_entity_poly.pdbx_strand_id
1 'polypeptide(L)' 'LALMIIFHEYPFSMVDHTGFIRFVVAIQLLFKLSSRNTMKEKKTHSVYKDEKQVVMKLIDTNEERVVITSDM' A
#
# COMPACT_ATOMS: atom_id res chain seq x y z
N LEU A 1 3.61 -7.72 1.05
CA LEU A 1 4.15 -6.68 1.97
C LEU A 1 3.39 -5.36 1.89
N ALA A 2 3.34 -4.66 0.75
CA ALA A 2 2.61 -3.40 0.62
C ALA A 2 1.10 -3.57 0.95
N LEU A 3 0.46 -4.59 0.38
CA LEU A 3 -0.92 -4.95 0.72
C LEU A 3 -1.12 -5.23 2.21
N MET A 4 -0.22 -6.00 2.84
CA MET A 4 -0.29 -6.30 4.27
C MET A 4 -0.23 -5.02 5.13
N ILE A 5 0.59 -4.05 4.72
CA ILE A 5 0.69 -2.76 5.42
C ILE A 5 -0.56 -1.91 5.22
N ILE A 6 -1.13 -1.90 4.02
CA ILE A 6 -2.36 -1.16 3.72
C ILE A 6 -3.55 -1.78 4.47
N PHE A 7 -3.71 -3.11 4.38
CA PHE A 7 -4.83 -3.82 5.01
C PHE A 7 -4.81 -3.79 6.54
N HIS A 8 -3.62 -3.82 7.15
CA HIS A 8 -3.48 -3.84 8.61
C HIS A 8 -3.01 -2.49 9.20
N GLU A 9 -2.97 -1.44 8.37
CA GLU A 9 -2.52 -0.09 8.75
C GLU A 9 -1.17 -0.10 9.51
N TYR A 10 -0.28 -1.03 9.17
CA TYR A 10 0.97 -1.16 9.90
C TYR A 10 1.89 0.03 9.66
N PRO A 11 2.64 0.47 10.68
CA PRO A 11 3.60 1.54 10.49
C PRO A 11 4.71 1.06 9.53
N PHE A 12 5.18 1.95 8.66
CA PHE A 12 6.28 1.62 7.73
C PHE A 12 7.57 1.17 8.45
N SER A 13 7.74 1.52 9.73
CA SER A 13 8.85 1.04 10.57
C SER A 13 8.84 -0.48 10.78
N MET A 14 7.73 -1.17 10.57
CA MET A 14 7.62 -2.63 10.72
C MET A 14 8.57 -3.38 9.79
N VAL A 15 8.92 -2.79 8.65
CA VAL A 15 9.82 -3.37 7.65
C VAL A 15 11.25 -3.51 8.17
N ASP A 16 11.67 -2.61 9.05
CA ASP A 16 12.99 -2.61 9.66
C ASP A 16 13.01 -3.35 11.00
N HIS A 17 11.85 -3.83 11.46
CA HIS A 17 11.74 -4.54 12.73
C HIS A 17 12.43 -5.90 12.64
N THR A 18 13.44 -6.14 13.49
CA THR A 18 14.28 -7.36 13.43
C THR A 18 13.46 -8.65 13.52
N GLY A 19 12.42 -8.69 14.35
CA GLY A 19 11.54 -9.86 14.45
C GLY A 19 10.76 -10.13 13.16
N PHE A 20 10.31 -9.05 12.49
CA PHE A 20 9.59 -9.16 11.22
C PHE A 20 10.53 -9.62 10.10
N ILE A 21 11.75 -9.08 10.05
CA ILE A 21 12.79 -9.50 9.10
C ILE A 21 13.08 -11.00 9.25
N ARG A 22 13.33 -11.46 10.49
CA ARG A 22 13.60 -12.88 10.77
C ARG A 22 12.44 -13.78 10.36
N PHE A 23 11.21 -13.37 10.66
CA PHE A 23 10.01 -14.09 10.28
C PHE A 23 9.88 -14.23 8.75
N VAL A 24 10.04 -13.13 8.01
CA VAL A 24 9.94 -13.14 6.54
C VAL A 24 11.05 -13.97 5.90
N VAL A 25 12.28 -13.88 6.41
CA VAL A 25 13.42 -14.69 5.92
C VAL A 25 13.20 -16.17 6.21
N ALA A 26 12.62 -16.52 7.36
CA ALA A 26 12.29 -17.91 7.70
C ALA A 26 11.23 -18.50 6.76
N ILE A 27 10.28 -17.69 6.30
CA ILE A 27 9.23 -18.13 5.36
C ILE A 27 9.78 -18.19 3.92
N GLN A 28 10.57 -17.20 3.51
CA GLN A 28 11.12 -17.12 2.16
C GLN A 28 12.55 -16.59 2.17
N LEU A 29 13.51 -17.52 2.15
CA LEU A 29 14.94 -17.24 2.25
C LEU A 29 15.47 -16.28 1.16
N LEU A 30 14.86 -16.31 -0.02
CA LEU A 30 15.24 -15.47 -1.18
C LEU A 30 14.54 -14.10 -1.19
N PHE A 31 13.68 -13.81 -0.21
CA PHE A 31 12.95 -12.54 -0.19
C PHE A 31 13.86 -11.41 0.26
N LYS A 32 14.25 -10.54 -0.69
CA LYS A 32 14.93 -9.28 -0.37
C LYS A 32 13.93 -8.26 0.15
N LEU A 33 14.01 -7.99 1.45
CA LEU A 33 13.29 -6.88 2.06
C LEU A 33 13.71 -5.56 1.43
N SER A 34 12.72 -4.76 1.05
CA SER A 34 12.90 -3.43 0.48
C SER A 34 13.11 -2.44 1.62
N SER A 35 13.92 -1.39 1.44
CA SER A 35 14.08 -0.38 2.49
C SER A 35 12.78 0.38 2.76
N ARG A 36 12.68 1.00 3.94
CA ARG A 36 11.57 1.88 4.32
C ARG A 36 11.24 2.91 3.23
N ASN A 37 12.26 3.50 2.61
CA ASN A 37 12.11 4.51 1.55
C ASN A 37 11.53 3.91 0.27
N THR A 38 12.04 2.75 -0.16
CA THR A 38 11.48 2.03 -1.32
C THR A 38 10.02 1.65 -1.10
N MET A 39 9.62 1.36 0.15
CA MET A 39 8.23 1.02 0.44
C MET A 39 7.29 2.20 0.46
N LYS A 40 7.73 3.33 1.01
CA LYS A 40 7.00 4.60 0.93
C LYS A 40 6.84 5.01 -0.52
N GLU A 41 7.93 5.32 -1.20
CA GLU A 41 7.93 5.91 -2.55
C GLU A 41 7.41 4.95 -3.63
N LYS A 42 7.93 3.72 -3.67
CA LYS A 42 7.74 2.87 -4.85
C LYS A 42 6.54 1.97 -4.78
N LYS A 43 6.15 1.51 -3.59
CA LYS A 43 5.06 0.52 -3.45
C LYS A 43 3.74 1.13 -2.97
N THR A 44 3.77 2.07 -2.04
CA THR A 44 2.52 2.65 -1.52
C THR A 44 1.96 3.67 -2.52
N HIS A 45 2.79 4.60 -3.00
CA HIS A 45 2.33 5.59 -3.98
C HIS A 45 1.98 4.98 -5.34
N SER A 46 2.66 3.90 -5.77
CA SER A 46 2.29 3.25 -7.04
C SER A 46 0.92 2.58 -6.92
N VAL A 47 0.71 1.76 -5.89
CA VAL A 47 -0.56 1.05 -5.67
C VAL A 47 -1.71 2.04 -5.52
N TYR A 48 -1.52 3.12 -4.76
CA TYR A 48 -2.52 4.18 -4.65
C TYR A 48 -2.81 4.87 -5.98
N LYS A 49 -1.78 5.17 -6.80
CA LYS A 49 -1.99 5.79 -8.12
C LYS A 49 -2.77 4.86 -9.05
N ASP A 50 -2.44 3.58 -9.05
CA ASP A 50 -3.10 2.58 -9.88
C ASP A 50 -4.57 2.44 -9.49
N GLU A 51 -4.88 2.27 -8.20
CA GLU A 51 -6.26 2.20 -7.69
C GLU A 51 -7.03 3.51 -7.91
N LYS A 52 -6.40 4.66 -7.64
CA LYS A 52 -7.00 5.97 -7.90
C LYS A 52 -7.36 6.13 -9.38
N GLN A 53 -6.49 5.69 -10.29
CA GLN A 53 -6.76 5.79 -11.73
C GLN A 53 -7.95 4.92 -12.13
N VAL A 54 -8.11 3.73 -11.55
CA VAL A 54 -9.26 2.86 -11.79
C VAL A 54 -10.54 3.52 -11.30
N VAL A 55 -10.55 4.05 -10.07
CA VAL A 55 -11.71 4.75 -9.50
C VAL A 55 -12.05 6.00 -10.29
N MET A 56 -11.05 6.78 -10.72
CA MET A 56 -11.26 7.98 -11.54
C MET A 56 -11.96 7.62 -12.85
N LYS A 57 -11.52 6.55 -13.54
CA LYS A 57 -12.17 6.09 -14.77
C LYS A 57 -13.62 5.65 -14.54
N LEU A 58 -13.90 5.01 -13.41
CA LEU A 58 -15.27 4.62 -13.04
C LEU A 58 -16.15 5.85 -12.80
N ILE A 59 -15.63 6.88 -12.13
CA ILE A 59 -16.33 8.15 -11.93
C ILE A 59 -16.54 8.87 -13.27
N ASP A 60 -15.53 8.91 -14.14
CA ASP A 60 -15.63 9.56 -15.46
C ASP A 60 -16.63 8.88 -16.39
N THR A 61 -16.82 7.56 -16.24
CA THR A 61 -17.81 6.77 -16.99
C THR A 61 -19.22 6.93 -16.43
N ASN A 62 -19.34 7.40 -15.18
CA ASN A 62 -20.63 7.53 -14.52
C ASN A 62 -21.34 8.82 -14.97
N GLU A 63 -22.48 8.68 -15.65
CA GLU A 63 -23.31 9.82 -16.09
C GLU A 63 -24.18 10.41 -14.96
N GLU A 64 -24.25 9.74 -13.82
CA GLU A 64 -25.06 10.14 -12.67
C GLU A 64 -24.35 11.15 -11.74
N ARG A 65 -25.12 11.73 -10.81
CA ARG A 65 -24.59 12.69 -9.83
C ARG A 65 -23.79 11.98 -8.73
N VAL A 66 -22.55 12.40 -8.55
CA VAL A 66 -21.69 11.98 -7.43
C VAL A 66 -21.74 13.02 -6.32
N VAL A 67 -22.04 12.59 -5.09
CA VAL A 67 -22.02 13.45 -3.89
C VAL A 67 -20.76 13.14 -3.08
N ILE A 68 -19.98 14.17 -2.76
CA ILE A 68 -18.77 14.05 -1.93
C ILE A 68 -19.14 14.41 -0.48
N THR A 69 -18.96 13.47 0.44
CA THR A 69 -19.11 13.71 1.89
C THR A 69 -17.74 13.74 2.54
N SER A 70 -17.45 14.81 3.30
CA SER A 70 -16.24 14.89 4.13
C SER A 70 -16.66 14.87 5.59
N ASP A 71 -16.11 13.93 6.34
CA ASP A 71 -16.12 13.98 7.80
C ASP A 71 -14.94 14.87 8.24
N MET A 72 -15.17 15.82 9.14
CA MET A 72 -14.17 16.76 9.65
C MET A 72 -13.75 16.41 11.07
#